data_AF-A0A6I6CKM2-F1
#
_entry.id   AF-A0A6I6CKM2-F1
#
_cell.length_a   1.000
_cell.length_b   1.000
_cell.length_c   1.000
_cell.angle_alpha   90.00
_cell.angle_beta   90.00
_cell.angle_gamma   90.00
#
_symmetry.space_group_name_H-M   'P 1'
#
loop_
_entity.id
_entity.type
_entity.pdbx_description
1 polymer ?
#
loop_
_entity_poly.entity_id
_entity_poly.type
_entity_poly.pdbx_seq_one_letter_code
_entity_poly.pdbx_strand_id
1 'polypeptide(L)'
;MDHVTTKDTTVTKATIAGDINQEIGLSKEDSVSIIDDILDEIKTSLVKDGIVKISSFGTFLVKKKKERPGNIPNTSEKVMIQARNSVSFRPSKIIKKSINN
;
A
#
# COMPACT_ATOMS: atom_id res chain seq x y z
N MET A 1 -25.00 -0.86 -26.04
CA MET A 1 -24.92 -1.89 -25.00
C MET A 1 -23.52 -2.47 -25.13
N ASP A 2 -22.56 -2.19 -24.27
CA ASP A 2 -22.61 -2.41 -22.81
C ASP A 2 -21.92 -1.29 -22.03
N HIS A 3 -22.61 -0.78 -21.00
CA HIS A 3 -21.96 0.01 -19.97
C HIS A 3 -21.11 -0.94 -19.13
N VAL A 4 -19.79 -0.94 -19.33
CA VAL A 4 -18.86 -1.54 -18.37
C VAL A 4 -18.94 -0.68 -17.11
N THR A 5 -19.80 -1.08 -16.18
CA THR A 5 -19.82 -0.58 -14.81
C THR A 5 -18.55 -1.09 -14.14
N THR A 6 -17.47 -0.31 -14.14
CA THR A 6 -16.36 -0.54 -13.20
C THR A 6 -16.91 -0.27 -11.81
N LYS A 7 -17.41 -1.33 -11.17
CA LYS A 7 -17.88 -1.30 -9.81
C LYS A 7 -16.70 -0.82 -8.96
N ASP A 8 -16.79 0.37 -8.37
CA ASP A 8 -15.87 0.93 -7.37
C ASP A 8 -15.85 0.02 -6.13
N THR A 9 -15.25 -1.16 -6.28
CA THR A 9 -15.23 -2.19 -5.26
C THR A 9 -13.95 -1.99 -4.47
N THR A 10 -14.09 -1.47 -3.25
CA THR A 10 -12.97 -1.36 -2.33
C THR A 10 -12.49 -2.78 -2.00
N VAL A 11 -11.27 -3.12 -2.38
CA VAL A 11 -10.65 -4.39 -2.01
C VAL A 11 -10.23 -4.30 -0.55
N THR A 12 -10.76 -5.20 0.28
CA THR A 12 -10.46 -5.26 1.72
C THR A 12 -9.64 -6.51 2.04
N LYS A 13 -9.02 -6.53 3.23
CA LYS A 13 -8.35 -7.75 3.75
C LYS A 13 -9.27 -8.97 3.70
N ALA A 14 -10.54 -8.80 4.07
CA ALA A 14 -11.52 -9.88 4.08
C ALA A 14 -11.83 -10.41 2.67
N THR A 15 -11.84 -9.52 1.67
CA THR A 15 -11.99 -9.90 0.25
C THR A 15 -10.80 -10.75 -0.19
N ILE A 16 -9.57 -10.28 0.05
CA ILE A 16 -8.34 -10.99 -0.33
C ILE A 16 -8.27 -12.37 0.35
N ALA A 17 -8.62 -12.46 1.64
CA ALA A 17 -8.64 -13.75 2.35
C ALA A 17 -9.67 -14.73 1.78
N GLY A 18 -10.83 -14.21 1.36
CA GLY A 18 -11.86 -15.00 0.67
C GLY A 18 -11.39 -15.53 -0.67
N ASP A 19 -10.71 -14.70 -1.47
CA ASP A 19 -10.16 -15.08 -2.77
C ASP A 19 -9.08 -16.16 -2.61
N ILE A 20 -8.17 -16.01 -1.64
CA ILE A 20 -7.13 -17.02 -1.33
C ILE A 20 -7.75 -18.35 -0.88
N ASN A 21 -8.78 -18.31 -0.02
CA ASN A 21 -9.52 -19.50 0.41
C ASN A 21 -10.12 -20.26 -0.79
N GLN A 22 -10.69 -19.54 -1.77
CA GLN A 22 -11.28 -20.14 -2.96
C GLN A 22 -10.24 -20.69 -3.95
N GLU A 23 -9.15 -19.96 -4.19
CA GLU A 23 -8.14 -20.36 -5.16
C GLU A 23 -7.20 -21.46 -4.66
N ILE A 24 -6.83 -21.42 -3.38
CA ILE A 24 -5.78 -22.28 -2.79
C ILE A 24 -6.37 -23.37 -1.89
N GLY A 25 -7.64 -23.25 -1.49
CA GLY A 25 -8.31 -24.23 -0.63
C GLY A 25 -7.89 -24.19 0.84
N LEU A 26 -7.18 -23.13 1.27
CA LEU A 26 -6.84 -22.87 2.67
C LEU A 26 -8.09 -22.50 3.47
N SER A 27 -8.11 -22.76 4.78
CA SER A 27 -9.21 -22.27 5.62
C SER A 27 -9.27 -20.73 5.61
N LYS A 28 -10.44 -20.16 5.92
CA LYS A 28 -10.59 -18.70 5.96
C LYS A 28 -9.71 -18.10 7.04
N GLU A 29 -9.58 -18.79 8.17
CA GLU A 29 -8.74 -18.42 9.31
C GLU A 29 -7.26 -18.39 8.90
N ASP A 30 -6.78 -19.42 8.22
CA ASP A 30 -5.39 -19.48 7.74
C ASP A 30 -5.10 -18.39 6.71
N SER A 31 -6.03 -18.16 5.77
CA SER A 31 -5.89 -17.09 4.77
C SER A 31 -5.78 -15.71 5.41
N VAL A 32 -6.56 -15.44 6.47
CA VAL A 32 -6.45 -14.18 7.23
C VAL A 32 -5.11 -14.09 7.94
N SER A 33 -4.68 -15.17 8.62
CA SER A 33 -3.41 -15.22 9.34
C SER A 33 -2.23 -14.93 8.40
N ILE A 34 -2.19 -15.57 7.23
CA ILE A 34 -1.12 -15.39 6.25
C ILE A 34 -1.04 -13.93 5.78
N ILE A 35 -2.18 -13.28 5.52
CA ILE A 35 -2.18 -11.87 5.11
C ILE A 35 -1.66 -10.99 6.25
N ASP A 36 -2.08 -11.26 7.48
CA ASP A 36 -1.61 -10.49 8.64
C ASP A 36 -0.10 -10.66 8.86
N ASP A 37 0.42 -11.87 8.75
CA ASP A 37 1.86 -12.17 8.84
C ASP A 37 2.67 -11.43 7.77
N ILE A 38 2.18 -11.40 6.52
CA ILE A 38 2.83 -10.66 5.42
C ILE A 38 2.86 -9.16 5.73
N LEU A 39 1.75 -8.59 6.20
CA LEU A 39 1.67 -7.16 6.52
C LEU A 39 2.57 -6.78 7.69
N ASP A 40 2.67 -7.65 8.71
CA ASP A 40 3.54 -7.44 9.85
C ASP A 40 5.02 -7.59 9.51
N GLU A 41 5.38 -8.51 8.62
CA GLU A 41 6.75 -8.60 8.09
C GLU A 41 7.13 -7.33 7.32
N ILE A 42 6.24 -6.83 6.46
CA ILE A 42 6.47 -5.56 5.73
C ILE A 42 6.66 -4.41 6.73
N LYS A 43 5.82 -4.33 7.77
CA LYS A 43 5.91 -3.29 8.81
C LYS A 43 7.25 -3.37 9.54
N THR A 44 7.64 -4.56 9.98
CA THR A 44 8.88 -4.79 10.73
C THR A 44 10.10 -4.47 9.89
N SER A 45 10.15 -4.95 8.64
CA SER A 45 11.22 -4.66 7.69
C SER A 45 11.32 -3.15 7.37
N LEU A 46 10.19 -2.42 7.27
CA LEU A 46 10.23 -0.97 7.07
C LEU A 46 10.79 -0.21 8.28
N VAL A 47 10.51 -0.66 9.50
CA VAL A 47 11.06 -0.05 10.72
C VAL A 47 12.56 -0.31 10.83
N LYS A 48 12.99 -1.54 10.53
CA LYS A 48 14.38 -1.99 10.70
C LYS A 48 15.30 -1.52 9.58
N ASP A 49 14.91 -1.78 8.33
CA ASP A 49 15.78 -1.64 7.15
C ASP A 49 15.39 -0.45 6.27
N GLY A 50 14.19 0.12 6.49
CA GLY A 50 13.70 1.28 5.74
C GLY A 50 13.34 0.98 4.28
N ILE A 51 13.40 -0.28 3.84
CA ILE A 51 13.09 -0.69 2.47
C ILE A 51 12.54 -2.12 2.43
N VAL A 52 11.49 -2.33 1.62
CA VAL A 52 10.96 -3.66 1.31
C VAL A 52 10.77 -3.75 -0.20
N LYS A 53 11.34 -4.79 -0.82
CA LYS A 53 11.25 -5.04 -2.27
C LYS A 53 10.46 -6.32 -2.50
N ILE A 54 9.33 -6.20 -3.20
CA ILE A 54 8.51 -7.34 -3.63
C ILE A 54 8.63 -7.42 -5.14
N SER A 55 9.27 -8.48 -5.64
CA SER A 55 9.49 -8.68 -7.07
C SER A 55 8.15 -8.66 -7.82
N SER A 56 8.17 -8.13 -9.04
CA SER A 56 6.99 -7.93 -9.89
C SER A 56 5.89 -7.00 -9.33
N PHE A 57 5.88 -6.69 -8.04
CA PHE A 57 4.90 -5.80 -7.42
C PHE A 57 5.45 -4.37 -7.26
N GLY A 58 6.51 -4.20 -6.46
CA GLY A 58 7.09 -2.88 -6.24
C GLY A 58 8.03 -2.78 -5.06
N THR A 59 8.29 -1.55 -4.64
CA THR A 59 9.20 -1.25 -3.52
C THR A 59 8.57 -0.26 -2.57
N PHE A 60 8.53 -0.62 -1.29
CA PHE A 60 8.23 0.30 -0.20
C PHE A 60 9.55 0.87 0.34
N LEU A 61 9.56 2.17 0.61
CA LEU A 61 10.76 2.91 1.03
C LEU A 61 10.37 3.94 2.07
N VAL A 62 11.08 3.96 3.20
CA VAL A 62 11.02 5.05 4.17
C VAL A 62 11.84 6.23 3.67
N LYS A 63 11.18 7.38 3.50
CA LYS A 63 11.80 8.65 3.15
C LYS A 63 11.80 9.56 4.37
N LYS A 64 12.97 10.09 4.73
CA LYS A 64 13.11 11.18 5.70
C LYS A 64 12.65 12.48 5.04
N LYS A 65 11.60 13.09 5.58
CA LYS A 65 11.10 14.40 5.17
C LYS A 65 11.67 15.44 6.13
N LYS A 66 12.34 16.46 5.58
CA LYS A 66 12.82 17.60 6.34
C LYS A 66 11.65 18.48 6.78
N GLU A 67 11.88 19.23 7.85
CA GLU A 67 10.98 20.29 8.25
C GLU A 67 10.84 21.32 7.13
N ARG A 68 9.62 21.83 6.94
CA ARG A 68 9.32 22.83 5.91
C ARG A 68 8.08 23.65 6.30
N PRO A 69 7.96 24.90 5.84
CA PRO A 69 6.71 25.63 5.94
C PRO A 69 5.62 24.95 5.09
N GLY A 70 4.43 24.86 5.66
CA GLY A 70 3.19 24.47 5.00
C GLY A 70 2.13 25.56 5.17
N ASN A 71 1.06 25.47 4.39
CA ASN A 71 -0.07 26.39 4.47
C ASN A 71 -1.27 25.65 5.05
N ILE A 72 -2.04 26.34 5.88
CA ILE A 72 -3.33 25.82 6.34
C ILE A 72 -4.34 25.99 5.18
N PRO A 73 -5.04 24.93 4.74
CA PRO A 73 -6.02 25.05 3.69
C PRO A 73 -7.04 26.16 4.00
N ASN A 74 -7.37 26.98 3.01
CA ASN A 74 -8.33 28.08 3.11
C ASN A 74 -7.88 29.28 3.98
N THR A 75 -6.61 29.38 4.38
CA THR A 75 -6.02 30.57 5.03
C THR A 75 -4.63 30.89 4.48
N SER A 76 -4.17 32.14 4.67
CA SER A 76 -2.82 32.58 4.27
C SER A 76 -1.77 32.35 5.35
N GLU A 77 -2.12 31.65 6.43
CA GLU A 77 -1.23 31.39 7.56
C GLU A 77 -0.25 30.24 7.26
N LYS A 78 0.99 30.44 7.69
CA LYS A 78 2.07 29.45 7.54
C LYS A 78 2.27 28.68 8.83
N VAL A 79 2.33 27.35 8.73
CA VAL A 79 2.62 26.44 9.84
C VAL A 79 3.88 25.62 9.53
N MET A 80 4.73 25.42 10.53
CA MET A 80 5.91 24.56 10.38
C MET A 80 5.50 23.09 10.42
N ILE A 81 5.77 22.36 9.33
CA ILE A 81 5.57 20.91 9.25
C ILE A 81 6.86 20.25 9.72
N GLN A 82 6.82 19.64 10.91
CA GLN A 82 7.97 18.97 11.51
C GLN A 82 8.55 17.87 10.61
N ALA A 83 9.86 17.65 10.78
CA ALA A 83 10.57 16.56 10.13
C ALA A 83 9.96 15.21 10.55
N ARG A 84 9.74 14.31 9.58
CA ARG A 84 9.15 13.00 9.84
C ARG A 84 9.57 11.96 8.82
N ASN A 85 9.35 10.70 9.15
CA ASN A 85 9.47 9.60 8.20
C ASN A 85 8.15 9.41 7.45
N SER A 86 8.23 9.14 6.15
CA SER A 86 7.06 8.81 5.32
C SER A 86 7.36 7.58 4.49
N VAL A 87 6.41 6.65 4.37
CA VAL A 87 6.53 5.51 3.46
C VAL A 87 6.13 5.94 2.05
N SER A 88 6.89 5.52 1.05
CA SER A 88 6.63 5.74 -0.37
C SER A 88 6.60 4.39 -1.06
N PHE A 89 5.52 4.08 -1.77
CA PHE A 89 5.45 2.94 -2.68
C PHE A 89 5.95 3.34 -4.08
N ARG A 90 6.74 2.48 -4.70
CA ARG A 90 7.20 2.58 -6.09
C ARG A 90 6.73 1.33 -6.83
N PRO A 91 5.71 1.44 -7.69
CA PRO A 91 5.22 0.29 -8.47
C PRO A 91 6.30 -0.25 -9.41
N SER A 92 6.31 -1.56 -9.61
CA SER A 92 7.19 -2.22 -10.58
C SER A 92 6.88 -1.78 -12.01
N LYS A 93 7.82 -2.03 -12.94
CA LYS A 93 7.57 -1.81 -14.37
C LYS A 93 6.40 -2.66 -14.89
N ILE A 94 6.21 -3.85 -14.33
CA ILE A 94 5.14 -4.78 -14.73
C ILE A 94 3.78 -4.16 -14.39
N ILE A 95 3.57 -3.73 -13.14
CA ILE A 95 2.34 -3.03 -12.74
C ILE A 95 2.12 -1.79 -13.60
N LYS A 96 3.16 -0.95 -13.76
CA LYS A 96 3.05 0.27 -14.56
C LYS A 96 2.66 0.00 -16.01
N LYS A 97 3.08 -1.12 -16.58
CA LYS A 97 2.68 -1.52 -17.95
C LYS A 97 1.23 -1.99 -17.97
N SER A 98 0.83 -2.83 -17.01
CA SER A 98 -0.54 -3.36 -16.93
C SER A 98 -1.62 -2.29 -16.75
N ILE A 99 -1.30 -1.14 -16.14
CA ILE A 99 -2.27 -0.05 -15.93
C ILE A 99 -2.36 0.97 -17.09
N ASN A 100 -1.37 1.01 -17.99
CA ASN A 100 -1.29 2.00 -19.08
C ASN A 100 -1.51 1.37 -20.47
N ASN A 101 -1.78 0.07 -20.50
CA ASN A 101 -2.18 -0.69 -21.69
C ASN A 101 -3.70 -0.83 -21.71
#